data_AF-F8A7H8-F1
#
_entry.id   AF-F8A7H8-F1
#
_cell.length_a   1.000
_cell.length_b   1.000
_cell.length_c   1.000
_cell.angle_alpha   90.00
_cell.angle_beta   90.00
_cell.angle_gamma   90.00
#
_symmetry.space_group_name_H-M   'P 1'
#
loop_
_entity.id
_entity.type
_entity.pdbx_description
1 polymer ?
#
loop_
_entity_poly.entity_id
_entity_poly.type
_entity_poly.pdbx_seq_one_letter_code
_entity_poly.pdbx_strand_id
1 'polypeptide(L)'
;MSEMTAEDYESIDGASRELHTRGWRKAFTLNEMFEAWASLVAEVEQGYDQMVAEYTNDMACRDWLALVWPMLTERVRDARAEELKALDARFRAATLDDAGRAIGRFYRIENNDGWWWRRRPIKVAGEFAADLAAE
;
A
#
# COMPACT_ATOMS: atom_id res chain seq x y z
N MET A 1 17.04 4.43 -20.63
CA MET A 1 16.07 3.36 -20.32
C MET A 1 15.55 2.83 -21.64
N SER A 2 15.53 1.51 -21.83
CA SER A 2 14.92 0.92 -23.03
C SER A 2 13.42 1.21 -23.01
N GLU A 3 12.84 1.49 -24.17
CA GLU A 3 11.39 1.66 -24.32
C GLU A 3 10.66 0.38 -23.89
N MET A 4 9.47 0.55 -23.31
CA MET A 4 8.63 -0.54 -22.81
C MET A 4 8.04 -1.32 -24.00
N THR A 5 7.99 -2.66 -23.92
CA THR A 5 7.49 -3.51 -25.02
C THR A 5 6.01 -3.86 -24.85
N ALA A 6 5.39 -4.42 -25.90
CA ALA A 6 4.03 -4.94 -25.82
C ALA A 6 3.85 -6.02 -24.72
N GLU A 7 4.87 -6.86 -24.52
CA GLU A 7 4.89 -7.86 -23.44
C GLU A 7 4.85 -7.22 -22.04
N ASP A 8 5.56 -6.10 -21.86
CA ASP A 8 5.55 -5.36 -20.60
C ASP A 8 4.16 -4.80 -20.30
N TYR A 9 3.50 -4.19 -21.30
CA TYR A 9 2.13 -3.70 -21.15
C TYR A 9 1.13 -4.84 -20.89
N GLU A 10 1.24 -5.97 -21.60
CA GLU A 10 0.39 -7.13 -21.36
C GLU A 10 0.59 -7.72 -19.96
N SER A 11 1.82 -7.69 -19.42
CA SER A 11 2.05 -8.14 -18.04
C SER A 11 1.33 -7.28 -16.99
N ILE A 12 1.25 -5.97 -17.23
CA ILE A 12 0.53 -5.03 -16.36
C ILE A 12 -0.97 -5.27 -16.47
N ASP A 13 -1.50 -5.31 -17.69
CA ASP A 13 -2.94 -5.49 -17.94
C ASP A 13 -3.43 -6.87 -17.50
N GLY A 14 -2.61 -7.90 -17.70
CA GLY A 14 -2.86 -9.27 -17.26
C GLY A 14 -2.92 -9.38 -15.73
N ALA A 15 -1.93 -8.82 -15.02
CA ALA A 15 -1.93 -8.80 -13.56
C ALA A 15 -3.13 -8.04 -12.97
N SER A 16 -3.48 -6.91 -13.59
CA SER A 16 -4.63 -6.11 -13.19
C SER A 16 -5.96 -6.87 -13.33
N ARG A 17 -6.17 -7.52 -14.49
CA ARG A 17 -7.35 -8.37 -14.72
C ARG A 17 -7.39 -9.55 -13.77
N GLU A 18 -6.26 -10.18 -13.50
CA GLU A 18 -6.17 -11.32 -12.58
C GLU A 18 -6.52 -10.92 -11.14
N LEU A 19 -6.12 -9.75 -10.66
CA LEU A 19 -6.55 -9.31 -9.33
C LEU A 19 -8.04 -8.95 -9.30
N HIS A 20 -8.59 -8.38 -10.37
CA HIS A 20 -10.03 -8.14 -10.46
C HIS A 20 -10.83 -9.46 -10.39
N THR A 21 -10.41 -10.52 -11.10
CA THR A 21 -11.09 -11.84 -11.02
C THR A 21 -10.99 -12.46 -9.64
N ARG A 22 -9.96 -12.12 -8.86
CA ARG A 22 -9.79 -12.53 -7.45
C ARG A 22 -10.58 -11.68 -6.45
N GLY A 23 -11.42 -10.75 -6.91
CA GLY A 23 -12.36 -10.00 -6.07
C GLY A 23 -11.91 -8.58 -5.72
N TRP A 24 -10.82 -8.07 -6.28
CA TRP A 24 -10.51 -6.64 -6.20
C TRP A 24 -11.58 -5.83 -6.92
N ARG A 25 -11.99 -4.67 -6.37
CA ARG A 25 -13.17 -3.93 -6.86
C ARG A 25 -13.16 -3.52 -8.34
N LYS A 26 -11.98 -3.42 -8.96
CA LYS A 26 -11.78 -3.16 -10.39
C LYS A 26 -10.38 -3.61 -10.81
N ALA A 27 -10.16 -3.66 -12.12
CA ALA A 27 -8.83 -3.75 -12.72
C ALA A 27 -8.11 -2.39 -12.56
N PHE A 28 -7.30 -2.25 -11.51
CA PHE A 28 -6.51 -1.05 -11.26
C PHE A 28 -5.28 -0.96 -12.17
N THR A 29 -4.87 0.24 -12.52
CA THR A 29 -3.57 0.42 -13.19
C THR A 29 -2.43 0.43 -12.19
N LEU A 30 -1.22 0.10 -12.66
CA LEU A 30 -0.02 0.20 -11.83
C LEU A 30 0.18 1.64 -11.30
N ASN A 31 -0.04 2.65 -12.15
CA ASN A 31 0.11 4.05 -11.75
C ASN A 31 -0.90 4.47 -10.68
N GLU A 32 -2.18 4.08 -10.82
CA GLU A 32 -3.22 4.37 -9.81
C GLU A 32 -2.81 3.86 -8.42
N MET A 33 -2.20 2.68 -8.34
CA MET A 33 -1.84 2.06 -7.05
C MET A 33 -0.54 2.64 -6.48
N PHE A 34 0.40 3.05 -7.33
CA PHE A 34 1.57 3.83 -6.91
C PHE A 34 1.17 5.21 -6.41
N GLU A 35 0.26 5.90 -7.08
CA GLU A 35 -0.27 7.20 -6.67
C GLU A 35 -1.03 7.10 -5.34
N ALA A 36 -1.87 6.07 -5.18
CA ALA A 36 -2.55 5.80 -3.91
C ALA A 36 -1.54 5.56 -2.78
N TRP A 37 -0.48 4.78 -3.03
CA TRP A 37 0.56 4.53 -2.03
C TRP A 37 1.32 5.82 -1.69
N ALA A 38 1.67 6.62 -2.69
CA ALA A 38 2.34 7.91 -2.48
C ALA A 38 1.46 8.90 -1.70
N SER A 39 0.16 8.94 -1.96
CA SER A 39 -0.81 9.77 -1.24
C SER A 39 -0.88 9.39 0.24
N LEU A 40 -1.09 8.10 0.52
CA LEU A 40 -1.13 7.60 1.90
C LEU A 40 0.19 7.89 2.64
N VAL A 41 1.34 7.67 2.00
CA VAL A 41 2.64 8.01 2.60
C VAL A 41 2.72 9.49 2.96
N ALA A 42 2.28 10.38 2.07
CA ALA A 42 2.31 11.83 2.31
C ALA A 42 1.37 12.26 3.47
N GLU A 43 0.21 11.64 3.59
CA GLU A 43 -0.73 11.89 4.70
C GLU A 43 -0.16 11.42 6.04
N VAL A 44 0.42 10.22 6.06
CA VAL A 44 1.09 9.67 7.26
C VAL A 44 2.29 10.52 7.70
N GLU A 45 3.05 11.08 6.76
CA GLU A 45 4.16 12.00 7.05
C GLU A 45 3.70 13.33 7.66
N GLN A 46 2.51 13.80 7.30
CA GLN A 46 1.92 15.06 7.78
C GLN A 46 1.20 14.88 9.13
N GLY A 47 0.65 13.70 9.36
CA GLY A 47 -0.16 13.37 10.53
C GLY A 47 -1.52 12.90 10.06
N TYR A 48 -1.67 11.59 9.94
CA TYR A 48 -2.91 10.97 9.47
C TYR A 48 -4.04 11.28 10.46
N ASP A 49 -5.15 11.81 9.95
CA ASP A 49 -6.24 12.37 10.76
C ASP A 49 -7.60 11.69 10.56
N GLN A 50 -7.71 10.78 9.60
CA GLN A 50 -8.92 9.98 9.33
C GLN A 50 -9.03 8.79 10.28
N MET A 51 -10.16 8.08 10.26
CA MET A 51 -10.38 6.90 11.11
C MET A 51 -9.38 5.78 10.82
N VAL A 52 -9.13 4.89 11.80
CA VAL A 52 -8.29 3.70 11.61
C VAL A 52 -8.85 2.80 10.49
N ALA A 53 -10.17 2.75 10.32
CA ALA A 53 -10.80 2.03 9.23
C ALA A 53 -10.38 2.55 7.84
N GLU A 54 -10.32 3.87 7.66
CA GLU A 54 -9.84 4.49 6.41
C GLU A 54 -8.36 4.20 6.18
N TYR A 55 -7.54 4.32 7.22
CA TYR A 55 -6.11 3.99 7.14
C TYR A 55 -5.87 2.55 6.67
N THR A 56 -6.66 1.59 7.18
CA THR A 56 -6.58 0.20 6.73
C THR A 56 -7.11 0.01 5.31
N ASN A 57 -8.10 0.79 4.87
CA ASN A 57 -8.57 0.76 3.49
C ASN A 57 -7.49 1.27 2.53
N ASP A 58 -6.91 2.42 2.81
CA ASP A 58 -5.87 3.03 2.00
C ASP A 58 -4.65 2.12 1.89
N MET A 59 -4.30 1.44 2.99
CA MET A 59 -3.15 0.52 3.02
C MET A 59 -3.31 -0.68 2.07
N ALA A 60 -4.53 -1.04 1.66
CA ALA A 60 -4.77 -2.10 0.71
C ALA A 60 -4.11 -1.84 -0.66
N CYS A 61 -3.83 -0.58 -1.03
CA CYS A 61 -3.07 -0.30 -2.27
C CYS A 61 -1.67 -0.97 -2.25
N ARG A 62 -1.06 -1.10 -1.06
CA ARG A 62 0.24 -1.74 -0.91
C ARG A 62 0.17 -3.27 -0.99
N ASP A 63 -0.93 -3.88 -0.57
CA ASP A 63 -1.22 -5.30 -0.84
C ASP A 63 -1.37 -5.53 -2.34
N TRP A 64 -2.14 -4.68 -3.03
CA TRP A 64 -2.31 -4.79 -4.48
C TRP A 64 -0.96 -4.75 -5.18
N LEU A 65 -0.11 -3.77 -4.84
CA LEU A 65 1.25 -3.66 -5.39
C LEU A 65 2.08 -4.92 -5.12
N ALA A 66 2.00 -5.50 -3.92
CA ALA A 66 2.73 -6.71 -3.58
C ALA A 66 2.26 -7.93 -4.37
N LEU A 67 0.95 -8.05 -4.62
CA LEU A 67 0.34 -9.14 -5.35
C LEU A 67 0.62 -9.09 -6.85
N VAL A 68 0.60 -7.89 -7.46
CA VAL A 68 0.95 -7.76 -8.87
C VAL A 68 2.45 -7.88 -9.11
N TRP A 69 3.30 -7.46 -8.16
CA TRP A 69 4.75 -7.42 -8.37
C TRP A 69 5.34 -8.70 -8.97
N PRO A 70 5.07 -9.92 -8.48
CA PRO A 70 5.62 -11.15 -9.06
C PRO A 70 5.05 -11.51 -10.44
N MET A 71 3.96 -10.87 -10.89
CA MET A 71 3.34 -11.09 -12.20
C MET A 71 3.92 -10.20 -13.31
N LEU A 72 4.61 -9.12 -12.94
CA LEU A 72 5.18 -8.15 -13.87
C LEU A 72 6.48 -8.68 -14.50
N THR A 73 6.76 -8.26 -15.73
CA THR A 73 8.08 -8.52 -16.34
C THR A 73 9.20 -7.91 -15.49
N GLU A 74 10.41 -8.45 -15.64
CA GLU A 74 11.62 -7.88 -15.00
C GLU A 74 11.82 -6.41 -15.39
N ARG A 75 11.62 -6.05 -16.66
CA ARG A 75 11.77 -4.66 -17.13
C ARG A 75 10.82 -3.69 -16.42
N VAL A 76 9.55 -4.08 -16.23
CA VAL A 76 8.58 -3.25 -15.51
C VAL A 76 8.98 -3.13 -14.04
N ARG A 77 9.40 -4.22 -13.39
CA ARG A 77 9.86 -4.19 -11.99
C ARG A 77 11.07 -3.29 -11.83
N ASP A 78 12.09 -3.43 -12.68
CA ASP A 78 13.32 -2.63 -12.62
C ASP A 78 13.03 -1.14 -12.82
N ALA A 79 12.14 -0.80 -13.75
CA ALA A 79 11.73 0.57 -14.00
C ALA A 79 11.03 1.24 -12.80
N ARG A 80 10.42 0.45 -11.91
CA ARG A 80 9.61 0.94 -10.77
C ARG A 80 10.21 0.61 -9.40
N ALA A 81 11.27 -0.18 -9.34
CA ALA A 81 11.82 -0.72 -8.09
C ALA A 81 12.30 0.37 -7.14
N GLU A 82 13.07 1.34 -7.63
CA GLU A 82 13.59 2.43 -6.78
C GLU A 82 12.48 3.38 -6.32
N GLU A 83 11.42 3.57 -7.12
CA GLU A 83 10.24 4.35 -6.71
C GLU A 83 9.51 3.66 -5.55
N LEU A 84 9.18 2.37 -5.70
CA LEU A 84 8.48 1.61 -4.66
C LEU A 84 9.30 1.54 -3.37
N LYS A 85 10.61 1.32 -3.50
CA LYS A 85 11.55 1.29 -2.37
C LYS A 85 11.64 2.64 -1.66
N ALA A 86 11.62 3.75 -2.39
CA ALA A 86 11.62 5.09 -1.80
C ALA A 86 10.32 5.36 -1.03
N LEU A 87 9.16 4.99 -1.58
CA LEU A 87 7.87 5.09 -0.88
C LEU A 87 7.84 4.21 0.37
N ASP A 88 8.26 2.96 0.26
CA ASP A 88 8.35 2.02 1.38
C ASP A 88 9.31 2.52 2.49
N ALA A 89 10.41 3.18 2.13
CA ALA A 89 11.34 3.77 3.09
C ALA A 89 10.73 4.98 3.82
N ARG A 90 10.05 5.86 3.09
CA ARG A 90 9.32 7.00 3.66
C ARG A 90 8.21 6.55 4.62
N PHE A 91 7.41 5.57 4.21
CA PHE A 91 6.39 4.98 5.07
C PHE A 91 6.99 4.44 6.36
N ARG A 92 8.08 3.66 6.28
CA ARG A 92 8.78 3.13 7.46
C ARG A 92 9.30 4.25 8.37
N ALA A 93 9.82 5.34 7.82
CA ALA A 93 10.32 6.48 8.58
C ALA A 93 9.19 7.23 9.30
N ALA A 94 7.99 7.27 8.72
CA ALA A 94 6.82 7.96 9.27
C ALA A 94 5.95 7.09 10.20
N THR A 95 6.31 5.82 10.40
CA THR A 95 5.52 4.85 11.17
C THR A 95 6.37 4.06 12.18
N LEU A 96 5.74 3.56 13.24
CA LEU A 96 6.35 2.65 14.21
C LEU A 96 5.89 1.22 13.94
N ASP A 97 6.81 0.27 14.07
CA ASP A 97 6.45 -1.15 14.18
C ASP A 97 5.96 -1.41 15.62
N ASP A 98 4.66 -1.58 15.77
CA ASP A 98 4.06 -1.94 17.05
C ASP A 98 3.54 -3.39 17.03
N ALA A 99 4.05 -4.21 16.11
CA ALA A 99 3.56 -5.55 15.81
C ALA A 99 2.07 -5.58 15.45
N GLY A 100 1.51 -4.46 14.99
CA GLY A 100 0.11 -4.30 14.66
C GLY A 100 -0.82 -4.27 15.87
N ARG A 101 -0.32 -3.99 17.08
CA ARG A 101 -1.16 -3.89 18.28
C ARG A 101 -2.24 -2.80 18.17
N ALA A 102 -1.88 -1.61 17.69
CA ALA A 102 -2.83 -0.50 17.59
C ALA A 102 -3.90 -0.75 16.53
N ILE A 103 -3.48 -1.14 15.32
CA ILE A 103 -4.34 -1.36 14.16
C ILE A 103 -5.15 -2.66 14.30
N GLY A 104 -4.56 -3.70 14.90
CA GLY A 104 -5.16 -5.01 15.10
C GLY A 104 -6.45 -5.00 15.94
N ARG A 105 -6.73 -3.92 16.67
CA ARG A 105 -8.01 -3.71 17.37
C ARG A 105 -9.18 -3.47 16.42
N PHE A 106 -8.91 -2.88 15.25
CA PHE A 106 -9.90 -2.44 14.28
C PHE A 106 -9.94 -3.33 13.03
N TYR A 107 -8.83 -4.02 12.74
CA TYR A 107 -8.68 -4.81 11.53
C TYR A 107 -7.97 -6.13 11.83
N ARG A 108 -8.43 -7.22 11.20
CA ARG A 108 -7.84 -8.56 11.35
C ARG A 108 -6.53 -8.68 10.57
N ILE A 109 -5.48 -8.09 11.12
CA ILE A 109 -4.13 -8.07 10.52
C ILE A 109 -3.50 -9.46 10.46
N GLU A 110 -3.94 -10.42 11.27
CA GLU A 110 -3.42 -11.78 11.30
C GLU A 110 -3.63 -12.54 9.98
N ASN A 111 -4.55 -12.07 9.14
CA ASN A 111 -4.79 -12.63 7.81
C ASN A 111 -3.93 -11.98 6.72
N ASN A 112 -3.06 -11.03 7.07
CA ASN A 112 -2.26 -10.27 6.12
C ASN A 112 -0.77 -10.34 6.44
N ASP A 113 0.02 -10.87 5.50
CA ASP A 113 1.45 -11.10 5.71
C ASP A 113 2.31 -9.83 5.51
N GLY A 114 1.77 -8.80 4.85
CA GLY A 114 2.46 -7.55 4.55
C GLY A 114 3.06 -6.88 5.77
N TRP A 115 4.34 -6.50 5.70
CA TRP A 115 5.03 -5.83 6.82
C TRP A 115 4.39 -4.48 7.18
N TRP A 116 3.72 -3.82 6.22
CA TRP A 116 3.03 -2.55 6.41
C TRP A 116 1.87 -2.65 7.40
N TRP A 117 1.17 -3.79 7.47
CA TRP A 117 0.07 -4.03 8.41
C TRP A 117 0.47 -4.02 9.88
N ARG A 118 1.77 -4.18 10.17
CA ARG A 118 2.32 -4.15 11.53
C ARG A 118 2.73 -2.74 11.98
N ARG A 119 2.35 -1.73 11.20
CA ARG A 119 2.82 -0.36 11.39
C ARG A 119 1.70 0.64 11.61
N ARG A 120 1.92 1.53 12.58
CA ARG A 120 1.05 2.67 12.87
C ARG A 120 1.76 4.00 12.60
N PRO A 121 1.05 5.07 12.18
CA PRO A 121 1.61 6.41 12.07
C PRO A 121 2.27 6.90 13.37
N ILE A 122 3.41 7.60 13.24
CA ILE A 122 4.06 8.30 14.36
C ILE A 122 3.28 9.57 14.71
N LYS A 123 2.97 10.37 13.69
CA LYS A 123 2.15 11.57 13.82
C LYS A 123 0.70 11.14 13.64
N VAL A 124 -0.09 11.35 14.69
CA VAL A 124 -1.52 11.03 14.71
C VAL A 124 -2.28 12.30 15.06
N ALA A 125 -3.40 12.53 14.37
CA ALA A 125 -4.29 13.66 14.59
C ALA A 125 -5.75 13.21 14.42
N GLY A 126 -6.69 14.14 14.61
CA GLY A 126 -8.10 13.94 14.29
C GLY A 126 -8.71 12.66 14.86
N GLU A 127 -9.53 12.00 14.03
CA GLU A 127 -10.23 10.77 14.38
C GLU A 127 -9.26 9.61 14.58
N PHE A 128 -8.13 9.59 13.88
CA PHE A 128 -7.11 8.55 14.08
C PHE A 128 -6.61 8.54 15.53
N ALA A 129 -6.28 9.72 16.07
CA ALA A 129 -5.83 9.86 17.45
C ALA A 129 -6.94 9.48 18.45
N ALA A 130 -8.19 9.81 18.14
CA ALA A 130 -9.35 9.45 18.96
C ALA A 130 -9.58 7.93 18.99
N ASP A 131 -9.59 7.28 17.83
CA ASP A 131 -9.68 5.82 17.69
C ASP A 131 -8.55 5.12 18.47
N LEU A 132 -7.32 5.64 18.39
CA LEU A 132 -6.21 5.03 19.10
C LEU A 132 -6.34 5.14 20.63
N ALA A 133 -6.94 6.22 21.13
CA ALA A 133 -7.13 6.49 22.55
C ALA A 133 -8.38 5.84 23.16
N ALA A 134 -9.34 5.41 22.35
CA ALA A 134 -10.50 4.67 22.80
C ALA A 134 -10.07 3.27 23.30
N GLU A 135 -10.11 3.08 24.62
CA GLU A 135 -9.99 1.79 25.33
C GLU A 135 -11.37 1.28 25.76
#